data_AF-A0A7W0UWN8-F1
#
_entry.id   AF-A0A7W0UWN8-F1
#
_cell.length_a   1.000
_cell.length_b   1.000
_cell.length_c   1.000
_cell.angle_alpha   90.00
_cell.angle_beta   90.00
_cell.angle_gamma   90.00
#
_symmetry.space_group_name_H-M   'P 1'
#
loop_
_entity.id
_entity.type
_entity.pdbx_description
1 polymer ?
#
loop_
_entity_poly.entity_id
_entity_poly.type
_entity_poly.pdbx_seq_one_letter_code
_entity_poly.pdbx_strand_id
1 'polypeptide(L)' 'MAKTSTTIYECQKCGHQSRKWLGKCPDCGEWNSLV' A
#
# COMPACT_ATOMS: atom_id res chain seq x y z
N MET A 1 0.67 24.65 8.55
CA MET A 1 1.24 23.72 7.54
C MET A 1 0.45 22.43 7.65
N ALA A 2 -0.62 22.28 6.86
CA ALA A 2 -1.46 21.09 6.91
C ALA A 2 -0.63 19.91 6.35
N LYS A 3 -0.26 18.95 7.20
CA LYS A 3 0.30 17.69 6.72
C LYS A 3 -0.80 16.98 5.96
N THR A 4 -0.81 17.15 4.64
CA THR A 4 -1.59 16.32 3.73
C THR A 4 -1.05 14.90 3.87
N SER A 5 -1.66 14.14 4.78
CA SER A 5 -1.40 12.73 4.99
C SER A 5 -1.71 11.99 3.70
N THR A 6 -0.71 11.86 2.84
CA THR A 6 -0.80 11.04 1.65
C THR A 6 -0.83 9.61 2.16
N THR A 7 -2.00 8.98 2.16
CA THR A 7 -2.14 7.58 2.53
C THR A 7 -1.36 6.74 1.51
N ILE A 8 -0.20 6.24 1.94
CA ILE A 8 0.62 5.32 1.17
C ILE A 8 0.34 3.95 1.77
N TYR A 9 -0.14 3.04 0.91
CA TYR A 9 -0.39 1.66 1.27
C TYR A 9 0.87 0.85 1.03
N GLU A 10 1.45 0.28 2.08
CA GLU A 10 2.60 -0.59 2.02
C GLU A 10 2.19 -2.05 2.15
N CYS A 11 2.72 -2.90 1.28
CA CYS A 11 2.53 -4.33 1.39
C CYS A 11 3.44 -4.91 2.48
N GLN A 12 2.87 -5.41 3.57
CA GLN A 12 3.62 -6.04 4.68
C GLN A 12 4.40 -7.31 4.29
N LYS A 13 4.14 -7.86 3.09
CA LYS A 13 4.78 -9.09 2.60
C LYS A 13 6.03 -8.86 1.76
N CYS A 14 6.02 -7.83 0.92
CA CYS A 14 7.12 -7.52 -0.01
C CYS A 14 7.70 -6.11 0.17
N GLY A 15 7.06 -5.24 0.97
CA GLY A 15 7.45 -3.84 1.13
C GLY A 15 6.98 -2.92 0.01
N HIS A 16 6.13 -3.40 -0.91
CA HIS A 16 5.66 -2.58 -2.04
C HIS A 16 4.74 -1.45 -1.58
N GLN A 17 5.09 -0.21 -1.92
CA GLN A 17 4.31 0.98 -1.57
C GLN A 17 3.50 1.50 -2.76
N SER A 18 2.19 1.63 -2.57
CA SER A 18 1.26 2.18 -3.55
C SER A 18 0.44 3.31 -2.94
N ARG A 19 0.26 4.40 -3.70
CA ARG A 19 -0.58 5.54 -3.29
C ARG A 19 -2.08 5.27 -3.43
N LYS A 20 -2.44 4.08 -3.91
CA LYS A 20 -3.81 3.64 -4.15
C LYS A 20 -3.98 2.24 -3.61
N TRP A 21 -5.03 2.02 -2.82
CA TRP A 21 -5.42 0.70 -2.38
C TRP A 21 -5.87 -0.12 -3.61
N LEU A 22 -5.10 -1.16 -3.95
CA LEU A 22 -5.37 -2.03 -5.10
C LEU A 22 -6.04 -3.36 -4.72
N GLY A 23 -6.21 -3.66 -3.43
CA GLY A 23 -6.89 -4.86 -2.91
C GLY A 23 -5.99 -6.09 -2.95
N LYS A 24 -5.21 -6.19 -4.03
CA LYS A 24 -4.15 -7.15 -4.29
C LYS A 24 -2.84 -6.41 -4.54
N CYS A 25 -1.76 -6.85 -3.90
CA CYS A 25 -0.43 -6.35 -4.19
C CYS A 25 -0.01 -6.76 -5.62
N PRO A 26 0.42 -5.83 -6.51
CA PRO A 26 0.84 -6.17 -7.86
C PRO A 26 2.20 -6.89 -7.90
N ASP A 27 2.99 -6.76 -6.84
CA ASP A 27 4.37 -7.28 -6.77
C ASP A 27 4.38 -8.75 -6.31
N CYS A 28 3.72 -9.04 -5.19
CA CYS A 28 3.66 -10.41 -4.63
C CYS A 28 2.31 -11.12 -4.83
N GLY A 29 1.27 -10.43 -5.31
CA GLY A 29 -0.05 -11.01 -5.53
C GLY A 29 -0.90 -11.23 -4.28
N GLU A 30 -0.44 -10.81 -3.10
CA GLU A 30 -1.15 -10.99 -1.82
C GLU A 30 -2.37 -10.09 -1.68
N TRP A 31 -3.41 -10.65 -1.08
CA TRP A 31 -4.64 -9.95 -0.72
C TRP A 31 -4.65 -9.65 0.78
N ASN A 32 -5.19 -8.51 1.21
CA ASN A 32 -5.20 -8.04 2.62
C ASN A 32 -3.84 -7.70 3.25
N SER A 33 -2.76 -7.55 2.48
CA SER A 33 -1.45 -7.16 3.03
C SER A 33 -1.07 -5.70 2.81
N LEU A 34 -1.90 -4.92 2.10
CA LEU A 34 -1.71 -3.50 1.82
C LEU A 34 -2.25 -2.69 3.00
N VAL A 35 -1.36 -2.09 3.82
CA VAL A 35 -1.71 -1.28 4.99
C VAL A 35 -1.27 0.17 4.85
#